data_AF-A0A261RTY0-F1
#
_entry.id   AF-A0A261RTY0-F1
#
_cell.length_a   1.000
_cell.length_b   1.000
_cell.length_c   1.000
_cell.angle_alpha   90.00
_cell.angle_beta   90.00
_cell.angle_gamma   90.00
#
_symmetry.space_group_name_H-M   'P 1'
#
loop_
_entity.id
_entity.type
_entity.pdbx_description
1 polymer ?
#
loop_
_entity_poly.entity_id
_entity_poly.type
_entity_poly.pdbx_seq_one_letter_code
_entity_poly.pdbx_strand_id
1 'polypeptide(L)'
;MITWLDAPADYASVWQAMRAFTAARQPGTPDEIWLCEHAPVYTLGQAGSPAHLLDAGAIPVVHCDRGGQVTYHGPGQVVAYTLFDLRRAGLYVREYVALLEDAAIATLAQHGIASCRKPGAPGVYVRLDGELCKIAALGIKIRNGCAYHGVALNVAMDLAPFLGINPCGYEGLRTVDMAACGVSASVTQVGETLAQALAAALAAALAAAQAAAHATPLAAAPSAAHAAVTDAAVTATPSVAPIPSAVPAPPASCVPPRVPPLAGRAAAGE
;
A
#
# COMPACT_ATOMS: atom_id res chain seq x y z
N MET A 1 -4.08 15.21 9.35
CA MET A 1 -4.62 16.28 8.49
C MET A 1 -4.77 15.74 7.08
N ILE A 2 -5.80 16.15 6.33
CA ILE A 2 -6.00 15.75 4.93
C ILE A 2 -5.84 17.01 4.08
N THR A 3 -5.01 16.94 3.04
CA THR A 3 -4.70 18.07 2.17
C THR A 3 -4.74 17.63 0.72
N TRP A 4 -5.41 18.39 -0.14
CA TRP A 4 -5.28 18.26 -1.59
C TRP A 4 -4.13 19.15 -2.07
N LEU A 5 -3.22 18.58 -2.87
CA LEU A 5 -2.17 19.34 -3.56
C LEU A 5 -2.69 19.86 -4.90
N ASP A 6 -2.07 20.91 -5.42
CA ASP A 6 -2.39 21.46 -6.73
C ASP A 6 -2.19 20.41 -7.83
N ALA A 7 -3.15 20.31 -8.75
CA ALA A 7 -3.13 19.35 -9.85
C ALA A 7 -2.83 20.04 -11.20
N PRO A 8 -2.01 19.42 -12.08
CA PRO A 8 -1.24 18.21 -11.83
C PRO A 8 -0.04 18.49 -10.91
N ALA A 9 0.15 17.66 -9.89
CA ALA A 9 1.28 17.78 -9.00
C ALA A 9 2.55 17.24 -9.69
N ASP A 10 3.67 17.95 -9.60
CA ASP A 10 4.95 17.44 -10.08
C ASP A 10 5.47 16.32 -9.15
N TYR A 11 5.70 15.12 -9.69
CA TYR A 11 6.06 13.96 -8.88
C TYR A 11 7.36 14.16 -8.10
N ALA A 12 8.38 14.72 -8.72
CA ALA A 12 9.68 14.91 -8.07
C ALA A 12 9.57 15.90 -6.90
N SER A 13 8.86 17.01 -7.10
CA SER A 13 8.60 18.03 -6.08
C SER A 13 7.83 17.45 -4.89
N VAL A 14 6.73 16.73 -5.14
CA VAL A 14 5.95 16.10 -4.06
C VAL A 14 6.77 15.05 -3.31
N TRP A 15 7.55 14.25 -4.04
CA TRP A 15 8.44 13.26 -3.42
C TRP A 15 9.49 13.92 -2.51
N GLN A 16 10.13 15.02 -2.95
CA GLN A 16 11.05 15.76 -2.08
C GLN A 16 10.34 16.36 -0.85
N ALA A 17 9.12 16.88 -1.01
CA ALA A 17 8.33 17.39 0.10
C ALA A 17 8.02 16.29 1.13
N MET A 18 7.63 15.09 0.69
CA MET A 18 7.41 13.94 1.58
C MET A 18 8.66 13.57 2.37
N ARG A 19 9.83 13.58 1.72
CA ARG A 19 11.13 13.29 2.35
C ARG A 19 11.50 14.35 3.39
N ALA A 20 11.36 15.63 3.03
CA ALA A 20 11.64 16.75 3.91
C ALA A 20 10.73 16.75 5.14
N PHE A 21 9.43 16.58 4.94
CA PHE A 21 8.46 16.49 6.03
C PHE A 21 8.79 15.33 6.99
N THR A 22 9.05 14.14 6.44
CA THR A 22 9.41 12.96 7.25
C THR A 22 10.71 13.16 8.02
N ALA A 23 11.69 13.85 7.44
CA ALA A 23 12.98 14.12 8.09
C ALA A 23 12.91 15.19 9.18
N ALA A 24 12.04 16.19 9.04
CA ALA A 24 11.86 17.27 10.00
C ALA A 24 10.91 16.92 11.16
N ARG A 25 10.16 15.82 11.02
CA ARG A 25 9.15 15.35 11.97
C ARG A 25 9.71 15.22 13.39
N GLN A 26 8.94 15.71 14.36
CA GLN A 26 9.17 15.57 15.80
C GLN A 26 8.10 14.63 16.41
N PRO A 27 8.29 14.12 17.65
CA PRO A 27 7.33 13.19 18.26
C PRO A 27 5.88 13.68 18.29
N GLY A 28 5.66 15.00 18.42
CA GLY A 28 4.34 15.62 18.44
C GLY A 28 3.80 16.06 17.08
N THR A 29 4.56 15.91 15.98
CA THR A 29 4.08 16.29 14.65
C THR A 29 2.87 15.44 14.26
N PRO A 30 1.73 16.03 13.83
CA PRO A 30 0.56 15.28 13.38
C PRO A 30 0.82 14.39 12.17
N ASP A 31 0.05 13.32 11.99
CA ASP A 31 0.05 12.54 10.75
C ASP A 31 -0.69 13.27 9.63
N GLU A 32 -0.24 13.07 8.39
CA GLU A 32 -0.80 13.75 7.22
C GLU A 32 -1.16 12.76 6.10
N ILE A 33 -2.22 13.10 5.36
CA ILE A 33 -2.63 12.45 4.12
C ILE A 33 -2.63 13.54 3.05
N TRP A 34 -1.79 13.38 2.03
CA TRP A 34 -1.76 14.27 0.87
C TRP A 34 -2.40 13.58 -0.31
N LEU A 35 -3.42 14.21 -0.89
CA LEU A 35 -4.13 13.76 -2.07
C LEU A 35 -3.66 14.56 -3.28
N CYS A 36 -3.42 13.89 -4.39
CA CYS A 36 -3.11 14.55 -5.65
C CYS A 36 -3.42 13.69 -6.87
N GLU A 37 -3.38 14.34 -8.03
CA GLU A 37 -3.19 13.71 -9.33
C GLU A 37 -1.85 14.16 -9.89
N HIS A 38 -1.14 13.27 -10.57
CA HIS A 38 0.11 13.60 -11.24
C HIS A 38 -0.12 13.82 -12.74
N ALA A 39 0.76 14.63 -13.35
CA ALA A 39 0.98 14.53 -14.80
C ALA A 39 1.51 13.13 -15.14
N PRO A 40 1.40 12.66 -16.40
CA PRO A 40 1.92 11.35 -16.81
C PRO A 40 3.39 11.17 -16.37
N VAL A 41 3.66 10.12 -15.59
CA VAL A 41 4.99 9.79 -15.09
C VAL A 41 5.13 8.31 -14.82
N TYR A 42 6.25 7.72 -15.24
CA TYR A 42 6.69 6.42 -14.76
C TYR A 42 7.58 6.60 -13.55
N THR A 43 7.40 5.74 -12.54
CA THR A 43 8.26 5.76 -11.36
C THR A 43 8.88 4.39 -11.16
N LEU A 44 10.20 4.35 -10.97
CA LEU A 44 10.92 3.13 -10.61
C LEU A 44 11.23 3.20 -9.11
N GLY A 45 10.70 2.24 -8.35
CA GLY A 45 10.99 2.12 -6.93
C GLY A 45 12.39 1.57 -6.66
N GLN A 46 12.72 1.38 -5.39
CA GLN A 46 14.03 0.93 -4.92
C GLN A 46 14.42 -0.47 -5.45
N ALA A 47 13.44 -1.35 -5.69
CA ALA A 47 13.67 -2.66 -6.29
C ALA A 47 13.53 -2.64 -7.83
N GLY A 48 13.24 -1.47 -8.41
CA GLY A 48 12.94 -1.25 -9.82
C GLY A 48 14.06 -1.70 -10.75
N SER A 49 13.74 -2.63 -11.65
CA SER A 49 14.58 -2.98 -12.78
C SER A 49 14.16 -2.20 -14.03
N PRO A 50 15.11 -1.53 -14.73
CA PRO A 50 14.85 -0.93 -16.04
C PRO A 50 14.30 -1.93 -17.07
N ALA A 51 14.56 -3.23 -16.90
CA ALA A 51 14.02 -4.27 -17.79
C ALA A 51 12.48 -4.40 -17.73
N HIS A 52 11.84 -3.85 -16.70
CA HIS A 52 10.38 -3.81 -16.62
C HIS A 52 9.77 -2.54 -17.24
N LEU A 53 10.61 -1.61 -17.72
CA LEU A 53 10.18 -0.49 -18.55
C LEU A 53 10.38 -0.87 -20.02
N LEU A 54 9.29 -1.25 -20.69
CA LEU A 54 9.31 -1.78 -22.05
C LEU A 54 9.36 -0.66 -23.08
N ASP A 55 8.50 0.35 -22.89
CA ASP A 55 8.46 1.56 -23.72
C ASP A 55 7.96 2.74 -22.89
N ALA A 56 8.83 3.73 -22.68
CA ALA A 56 8.48 4.95 -21.97
C ALA A 56 7.85 6.02 -22.87
N GLY A 57 8.05 5.94 -24.19
CA GLY A 57 7.74 7.03 -25.11
C GLY A 57 8.29 8.37 -24.63
N ALA A 58 7.43 9.38 -24.55
CA ALA A 58 7.75 10.71 -24.04
C ALA A 58 7.46 10.91 -22.54
N ILE A 59 6.95 9.88 -21.85
CA ILE A 59 6.58 9.99 -20.44
C ILE A 59 7.86 9.98 -19.59
N PRO A 60 8.06 10.96 -18.69
CA PRO A 60 9.25 11.02 -17.85
C PRO A 60 9.34 9.82 -16.90
N VAL A 61 10.57 9.41 -16.62
CA VAL A 61 10.88 8.28 -15.75
C VAL A 61 11.63 8.79 -14.52
N VAL A 62 11.02 8.64 -13.34
CA VAL A 62 11.59 9.07 -12.07
C VAL A 62 12.02 7.88 -11.22
N HIS A 63 13.30 7.82 -10.87
CA HIS A 63 13.81 6.84 -9.91
C HIS A 63 13.59 7.36 -8.48
N CYS A 64 12.80 6.64 -7.71
CA CYS A 64 12.38 7.05 -6.37
C CYS A 64 12.62 5.95 -5.33
N ASP A 65 12.45 6.28 -4.06
CA ASP A 65 12.84 5.42 -2.94
C ASP A 65 11.70 4.60 -2.32
N ARG A 66 10.50 4.62 -2.92
CA ARG A 66 9.41 3.71 -2.53
C ARG A 66 9.80 2.25 -2.79
N GLY A 67 9.18 1.34 -2.04
CA GLY A 67 9.22 -0.08 -2.37
C GLY A 67 8.56 -0.40 -3.73
N GLY A 68 8.86 -1.60 -4.23
CA GLY A 68 8.29 -2.12 -5.47
C GLY A 68 9.11 -1.79 -6.72
N GLN A 69 8.59 -2.25 -7.86
CA GLN A 69 9.19 -2.13 -9.20
C GLN A 69 8.73 -0.82 -9.88
N VAL A 70 8.51 -0.86 -11.19
CA VAL A 70 7.92 0.22 -11.99
C VAL A 70 6.40 0.32 -11.80
N THR A 71 5.86 1.54 -11.85
CA THR A 71 4.42 1.85 -12.01
C THR A 71 4.24 3.14 -12.82
N TYR A 72 3.01 3.41 -13.23
CA TYR A 72 2.57 4.64 -13.88
C TYR A 72 1.62 5.44 -12.99
N HIS A 73 1.73 6.77 -13.07
CA HIS A 73 0.75 7.73 -12.54
C HIS A 73 0.36 8.72 -13.64
N GLY A 74 -0.87 9.20 -13.61
CA GLY A 74 -1.36 10.18 -14.57
C GLY A 74 -2.75 10.72 -14.21
N PRO A 75 -3.31 11.62 -15.03
CA PRO A 75 -4.65 12.17 -14.83
C PRO A 75 -5.71 11.06 -14.76
N GLY A 76 -6.70 11.23 -13.87
CA GLY A 76 -7.73 10.21 -13.64
C GLY A 76 -7.37 9.17 -12.59
N GLN A 77 -6.22 9.30 -11.94
CA GLN A 77 -5.77 8.44 -10.84
C GLN A 77 -5.64 9.28 -9.57
N VAL A 78 -6.27 8.84 -8.48
CA VAL A 78 -6.00 9.44 -7.18
C VAL A 78 -4.76 8.82 -6.56
N VAL A 79 -3.83 9.65 -6.12
CA VAL A 79 -2.70 9.23 -5.29
C VAL A 79 -2.86 9.79 -3.89
N ALA A 80 -2.91 8.91 -2.90
CA ALA A 80 -2.95 9.26 -1.49
C ALA A 80 -1.61 8.90 -0.83
N TYR A 81 -0.84 9.93 -0.52
CA TYR A 81 0.39 9.81 0.25
C TYR A 81 0.10 9.89 1.74
N THR A 82 0.48 8.86 2.48
CA THR A 82 0.25 8.74 3.92
C THR A 82 1.55 8.93 4.67
N LEU A 83 1.71 10.08 5.31
CA LEU A 83 2.91 10.46 6.04
C LEU A 83 2.73 10.13 7.53
N PHE A 84 2.72 8.84 7.86
CA PHE A 84 2.31 8.34 9.18
C PHE A 84 3.49 7.94 10.08
N ASP A 85 3.43 8.26 11.37
CA ASP A 85 4.30 7.67 12.39
C ASP A 85 3.75 6.30 12.81
N LEU A 86 4.34 5.23 12.26
CA LEU A 86 3.89 3.87 12.51
C LEU A 86 4.19 3.40 13.92
N ARG A 87 5.26 3.92 14.56
CA ARG A 87 5.59 3.58 15.95
C ARG A 87 4.52 4.10 16.89
N ARG A 88 4.05 5.33 16.66
CA ARG A 88 2.97 5.92 17.43
C ARG A 88 1.66 5.16 17.28
N ALA A 89 1.37 4.65 16.08
CA ALA A 89 0.21 3.82 15.80
C ALA A 89 0.38 2.34 16.19
N GLY A 90 1.54 1.93 16.70
CA GLY A 90 1.82 0.52 17.02
C GLY A 90 1.80 -0.41 15.80
N LEU A 91 2.05 0.11 14.60
CA LEU A 91 1.97 -0.63 13.34
C LEU A 91 3.34 -1.11 12.86
N TYR A 92 3.43 -2.40 12.55
CA TYR A 92 4.49 -2.97 11.75
C TYR A 92 4.17 -2.85 10.25
N VAL A 93 5.20 -3.05 9.41
CA VAL A 93 5.11 -2.86 7.96
C VAL A 93 3.96 -3.65 7.32
N ARG A 94 3.75 -4.91 7.73
CA ARG A 94 2.71 -5.76 7.16
C ARG A 94 1.30 -5.28 7.53
N GLU A 95 1.11 -4.84 8.77
CA GLU A 95 -0.18 -4.31 9.24
C GLU A 95 -0.48 -2.97 8.59
N TYR A 96 0.55 -2.14 8.38
CA TYR A 96 0.39 -0.88 7.67
C TYR A 96 0.04 -1.08 6.19
N VAL A 97 0.69 -2.03 5.49
CA VAL A 97 0.30 -2.39 4.11
C VAL A 97 -1.14 -2.91 4.08
N ALA A 98 -1.50 -3.77 5.03
CA ALA A 98 -2.87 -4.26 5.16
C ALA A 98 -3.85 -3.09 5.37
N LEU A 99 -3.56 -2.15 6.27
CA LEU A 99 -4.37 -0.97 6.51
C LEU A 99 -4.64 -0.17 5.23
N LEU A 100 -3.61 0.07 4.41
CA LEU A 100 -3.76 0.76 3.13
C LEU A 100 -4.65 -0.01 2.14
N GLU A 101 -4.47 -1.33 2.05
CA GLU A 101 -5.31 -2.20 1.19
C GLU A 101 -6.77 -2.22 1.66
N ASP A 102 -7.02 -2.32 2.98
CA ASP A 102 -8.38 -2.33 3.53
C ASP A 102 -9.07 -0.99 3.31
N ALA A 103 -8.35 0.14 3.44
CA ALA A 103 -8.92 1.46 3.15
C ALA A 103 -9.30 1.60 1.67
N ALA A 104 -8.47 1.11 0.75
CA ALA A 104 -8.78 1.11 -0.67
C ALA A 104 -9.92 0.13 -1.03
N ILE A 105 -9.97 -1.05 -0.42
CA ILE A 105 -11.09 -2.00 -0.57
C ILE A 105 -12.39 -1.39 -0.05
N ALA A 106 -12.37 -0.76 1.13
CA ALA A 106 -13.54 -0.09 1.70
C ALA A 106 -14.03 1.05 0.78
N THR A 107 -13.10 1.82 0.21
CA THR A 107 -13.41 2.86 -0.79
C THR A 107 -14.12 2.26 -1.99
N LEU A 108 -13.55 1.22 -2.61
CA LEU A 108 -14.14 0.53 -3.76
C LEU A 108 -15.52 -0.05 -3.44
N ALA A 109 -15.69 -0.63 -2.25
CA ALA A 109 -16.96 -1.19 -1.81
C ALA A 109 -18.07 -0.12 -1.71
N GLN A 110 -17.75 1.10 -1.28
CA GLN A 110 -18.71 2.21 -1.26
C GLN A 110 -19.18 2.62 -2.67
N HIS A 111 -18.35 2.36 -3.68
CA HIS A 111 -18.69 2.56 -5.09
C HIS A 111 -19.25 1.30 -5.76
N GLY A 112 -19.58 0.25 -5.00
CA GLY A 112 -20.17 -0.98 -5.53
C GLY A 112 -19.18 -1.93 -6.20
N ILE A 113 -17.87 -1.72 -6.05
CA ILE A 113 -16.84 -2.58 -6.65
C ILE A 113 -16.36 -3.61 -5.62
N ALA A 114 -16.66 -4.87 -5.87
CA ALA A 114 -16.11 -5.98 -5.10
C ALA A 114 -14.62 -6.17 -5.44
N SER A 115 -13.76 -6.09 -4.44
CA SER A 115 -12.30 -6.15 -4.59
C SER A 115 -11.65 -7.01 -3.51
N CYS A 116 -10.40 -7.41 -3.74
CA CYS A 116 -9.66 -8.28 -2.83
C CYS A 116 -8.15 -8.00 -2.84
N ARG A 117 -7.47 -8.54 -1.84
CA ARG A 117 -6.00 -8.68 -1.81
C ARG A 117 -5.54 -9.86 -2.63
N LYS A 118 -4.28 -9.83 -3.08
CA LYS A 118 -3.58 -10.99 -3.63
C LYS A 118 -2.39 -11.34 -2.71
N PRO A 119 -2.35 -12.55 -2.12
CA PRO A 119 -1.23 -12.95 -1.28
C PRO A 119 0.12 -12.79 -2.00
N GLY A 120 1.08 -12.15 -1.33
CA GLY A 120 2.43 -11.92 -1.87
C GLY A 120 2.54 -10.84 -2.93
N ALA A 121 1.45 -10.16 -3.32
CA ALA A 121 1.47 -9.13 -4.36
C ALA A 121 0.69 -7.89 -3.89
N PRO A 122 1.35 -6.95 -3.18
CA PRO A 122 0.71 -5.75 -2.64
C PRO A 122 -0.10 -4.96 -3.68
N GLY A 123 -1.26 -4.48 -3.27
CA GLY A 123 -2.23 -3.86 -4.15
C GLY A 123 -3.65 -4.36 -3.92
N VAL A 124 -4.60 -3.69 -4.57
CA VAL A 124 -6.00 -4.12 -4.59
C VAL A 124 -6.38 -4.57 -5.98
N TYR A 125 -7.15 -5.66 -6.05
CA TYR A 125 -7.49 -6.34 -7.27
C TYR A 125 -9.00 -6.54 -7.39
N VAL A 126 -9.50 -6.59 -8.61
CA VAL A 126 -10.89 -6.86 -8.96
C VAL A 126 -10.97 -8.01 -9.94
N ARG A 127 -12.10 -8.71 -9.98
CA ARG A 127 -12.37 -9.68 -11.04
C ARG A 127 -13.16 -9.00 -12.15
N LEU A 128 -12.57 -8.90 -13.33
CA LEU A 128 -13.20 -8.37 -14.53
C LEU A 128 -13.05 -9.41 -15.65
N ASP A 129 -14.15 -9.78 -16.29
CA ASP A 129 -14.18 -10.81 -17.35
C ASP A 129 -13.58 -12.17 -16.92
N GLY A 130 -13.69 -12.52 -15.63
CA GLY A 130 -13.12 -13.75 -15.06
C GLY A 130 -11.64 -13.65 -14.65
N GLU A 131 -10.95 -12.58 -15.03
CA GLU A 131 -9.52 -12.35 -14.75
C GLU A 131 -9.32 -11.47 -13.52
N LEU A 132 -8.24 -11.71 -12.78
CA LEU A 132 -7.85 -10.90 -11.63
C LEU A 132 -6.98 -9.72 -12.10
N CYS A 133 -7.53 -8.52 -12.06
CA CYS A 133 -6.90 -7.30 -12.54
C CYS A 133 -6.53 -6.37 -11.38
N LYS A 134 -5.41 -5.65 -11.46
CA LYS A 134 -5.01 -4.67 -10.45
C LYS A 134 -5.76 -3.35 -10.66
N ILE A 135 -6.37 -2.81 -9.61
CA ILE A 135 -7.09 -1.52 -9.64
C ILE A 135 -6.40 -0.46 -8.77
N ALA A 136 -5.64 -0.88 -7.76
CA ALA A 136 -4.84 0.03 -6.94
C ALA A 136 -3.42 -0.53 -6.70
N ALA A 137 -2.43 0.34 -6.83
CA ALA A 137 -1.03 0.04 -6.55
C ALA A 137 -0.63 0.63 -5.19
N LEU A 138 0.21 -0.10 -4.47
CA LEU A 138 0.80 0.34 -3.21
C LEU A 138 2.31 0.40 -3.34
N GLY A 139 2.89 1.49 -2.85
CA GLY A 139 4.33 1.65 -2.74
C GLY A 139 4.64 2.56 -1.56
N ILE A 140 5.40 2.05 -0.60
CA ILE A 140 5.69 2.75 0.65
C ILE A 140 7.20 2.85 0.89
N LYS A 141 7.61 3.87 1.63
CA LYS A 141 8.94 3.98 2.21
C LYS A 141 8.79 4.21 3.70
N ILE A 142 9.56 3.49 4.51
CA ILE A 142 9.63 3.70 5.95
C ILE A 142 11.04 4.14 6.30
N ARG A 143 11.17 5.24 7.05
CA ARG A 143 12.42 5.76 7.58
C ARG A 143 12.21 6.14 9.04
N ASN A 144 13.03 5.61 9.93
CA ASN A 144 12.94 5.87 11.38
C ASN A 144 11.55 5.60 12.00
N GLY A 145 10.79 4.64 11.45
CA GLY A 145 9.44 4.32 11.89
C GLY A 145 8.34 5.21 11.30
N CYS A 146 8.69 6.20 10.48
CA CYS A 146 7.73 7.06 9.78
C CYS A 146 7.61 6.63 8.31
N ALA A 147 6.38 6.48 7.83
CA ALA A 147 6.05 6.14 6.46
C ALA A 147 5.83 7.37 5.59
N TYR A 148 6.08 7.24 4.29
CA TYR A 148 5.60 8.12 3.22
C TYR A 148 5.51 7.33 1.91
N HIS A 149 5.08 8.00 0.83
CA HIS A 149 4.37 7.40 -0.31
C HIS A 149 3.01 6.84 0.14
N GLY A 150 2.43 5.85 -0.53
CA GLY A 150 1.11 5.35 -0.15
C GLY A 150 0.43 4.51 -1.23
N VAL A 151 -0.81 4.90 -1.55
CA VAL A 151 -1.72 4.16 -2.45
C VAL A 151 -2.10 5.01 -3.65
N ALA A 152 -2.10 4.40 -4.83
CA ALA A 152 -2.58 4.99 -6.08
C ALA A 152 -3.77 4.15 -6.56
N LEU A 153 -4.96 4.76 -6.65
CA LEU A 153 -6.20 4.13 -7.05
C LEU A 153 -6.65 4.69 -8.41
N ASN A 154 -6.82 3.80 -9.37
CA ASN A 154 -7.20 4.15 -10.74
C ASN A 154 -8.71 4.42 -10.80
N VAL A 155 -9.11 5.65 -11.11
CA VAL A 155 -10.53 6.07 -11.11
C VAL A 155 -11.09 6.05 -12.53
N ALA A 156 -10.61 6.94 -13.38
CA ALA A 156 -11.04 7.09 -14.77
C ALA A 156 -9.87 7.67 -15.56
N MET A 157 -8.89 6.83 -15.87
CA MET A 157 -7.58 7.24 -16.41
C MET A 157 -7.29 6.60 -17.76
N ASP A 158 -6.32 7.17 -18.49
CA ASP A 158 -5.72 6.46 -19.61
C ASP A 158 -4.86 5.30 -19.09
N LEU A 159 -5.29 4.07 -19.42
CA LEU A 159 -4.60 2.84 -19.04
C LEU A 159 -3.55 2.41 -20.08
N ALA A 160 -3.48 3.04 -21.26
CA ALA A 160 -2.54 2.65 -22.31
C ALA A 160 -1.06 2.68 -21.87
N PRO A 161 -0.60 3.63 -21.02
CA PRO A 161 0.77 3.62 -20.51
C PRO A 161 1.13 2.37 -19.69
N PHE A 162 0.16 1.66 -19.10
CA PHE A 162 0.47 0.39 -18.43
C PHE A 162 0.95 -0.71 -19.40
N LEU A 163 0.69 -0.60 -20.70
CA LEU A 163 1.22 -1.51 -21.73
C LEU A 163 2.73 -1.31 -21.98
N GLY A 164 3.26 -0.13 -21.65
CA GLY A 164 4.69 0.19 -21.76
C GLY A 164 5.53 -0.34 -20.59
N ILE A 165 4.93 -1.03 -19.62
CA ILE A 165 5.63 -1.53 -18.43
C ILE A 165 5.16 -2.93 -18.03
N ASN A 166 5.98 -3.63 -17.26
CA ASN A 166 5.59 -4.80 -16.47
C ASN A 166 5.26 -4.34 -15.04
N PRO A 167 4.00 -3.97 -14.72
CA PRO A 167 3.67 -3.35 -13.44
C PRO A 167 3.97 -4.30 -12.29
N CYS A 168 4.62 -3.77 -11.24
CA CYS A 168 5.11 -4.57 -10.12
C CYS A 168 6.06 -5.73 -10.51
N GLY A 169 6.63 -5.73 -11.72
CA GLY A 169 7.51 -6.77 -12.24
C GLY A 169 6.80 -8.02 -12.77
N TYR A 170 5.46 -8.01 -12.85
CA TYR A 170 4.68 -9.12 -13.37
C TYR A 170 4.30 -8.87 -14.83
N GLU A 171 4.86 -9.66 -15.73
CA GLU A 171 4.46 -9.65 -17.13
C GLU A 171 2.99 -10.06 -17.27
N GLY A 172 2.25 -9.34 -18.13
CA GLY A 172 0.85 -9.61 -18.41
C GLY A 172 -0.14 -9.30 -17.28
N LEU A 173 0.30 -8.66 -16.17
CA LEU A 173 -0.63 -8.21 -15.14
C LEU A 173 -1.53 -7.10 -15.69
N ARG A 174 -2.80 -7.43 -15.95
CA ARG A 174 -3.80 -6.47 -16.40
C ARG A 174 -4.11 -5.46 -15.28
N THR A 175 -3.98 -4.18 -15.63
CA THR A 175 -4.38 -3.04 -14.79
C THR A 175 -5.71 -2.50 -15.30
N VAL A 176 -6.60 -2.14 -14.40
CA VAL A 176 -7.94 -1.58 -14.67
C VAL A 176 -8.20 -0.36 -13.80
N ASP A 177 -9.28 0.35 -14.06
CA ASP A 177 -9.77 1.47 -13.27
C ASP A 177 -11.25 1.27 -12.89
N MET A 178 -11.80 2.21 -12.11
CA MET A 178 -13.20 2.17 -11.69
C MET A 178 -14.17 2.37 -12.87
N ALA A 179 -13.79 3.19 -13.86
CA ALA A 179 -14.57 3.39 -15.08
C ALA A 179 -14.78 2.09 -15.88
N ALA A 180 -13.73 1.29 -16.05
CA ALA A 180 -13.80 -0.04 -16.67
C ALA A 180 -14.66 -1.03 -15.86
N CYS A 181 -14.85 -0.78 -14.56
CA CYS A 181 -15.76 -1.55 -13.71
C CYS A 181 -17.21 -1.02 -13.75
N GLY A 182 -17.53 -0.05 -14.62
CA GLY A 182 -18.86 0.51 -14.78
C GLY A 182 -19.22 1.62 -13.78
N VAL A 183 -18.24 2.15 -13.04
CA VAL A 183 -18.45 3.24 -12.07
C VAL A 183 -18.09 4.59 -12.69
N SER A 184 -19.00 5.55 -12.59
CA SER A 184 -18.73 6.95 -12.89
C SER A 184 -18.58 7.73 -11.58
N ALA A 185 -17.36 8.18 -11.28
CA ALA A 185 -17.03 8.98 -10.11
C ALA A 185 -15.88 9.94 -10.44
N SER A 186 -15.83 11.10 -9.79
CA SER A 186 -14.70 12.01 -9.95
C SER A 186 -13.52 11.58 -9.08
N VAL A 187 -12.30 11.93 -9.51
CA VAL A 187 -11.08 11.70 -8.73
C VAL A 187 -11.17 12.35 -7.34
N THR A 188 -11.76 13.54 -7.24
CA THR A 188 -11.99 14.21 -5.96
C THR A 188 -12.89 13.41 -5.03
N GLN A 189 -14.04 12.92 -5.51
CA GLN A 189 -14.98 12.13 -4.70
C GLN A 189 -14.33 10.83 -4.18
N VAL A 190 -13.62 10.12 -5.06
CA VAL A 190 -12.93 8.89 -4.69
C VAL A 190 -11.78 9.19 -3.71
N GLY A 191 -11.03 10.27 -3.93
CA GLY A 191 -9.94 10.69 -3.07
C GLY A 191 -10.38 11.10 -1.67
N GLU A 192 -11.50 11.81 -1.55
CA GLU A 192 -12.11 12.15 -0.27
C GLU A 192 -12.53 10.89 0.49
N THR A 193 -13.18 9.95 -0.19
CA THR A 193 -13.59 8.67 0.38
C THR A 193 -12.37 7.86 0.86
N LEU A 194 -11.33 7.80 0.03
CA LEU A 194 -10.08 7.12 0.36
C LEU A 194 -9.37 7.75 1.55
N ALA A 195 -9.25 9.08 1.59
CA ALA A 195 -8.61 9.77 2.71
C ALA A 195 -9.39 9.62 4.01
N GLN A 196 -10.72 9.62 3.95
CA GLN A 196 -11.56 9.35 5.12
C GLN A 196 -11.36 7.92 5.63
N ALA A 197 -11.34 6.92 4.73
CA ALA A 197 -11.07 5.53 5.09
C ALA A 197 -9.68 5.36 5.73
N LEU A 198 -8.65 5.99 5.15
CA LEU A 198 -7.28 5.99 5.68
C LEU A 198 -7.19 6.67 7.06
N ALA A 199 -7.84 7.83 7.23
CA ALA A 199 -7.85 8.57 8.49
C ALA A 199 -8.57 7.80 9.59
N ALA A 200 -9.71 7.18 9.28
CA ALA A 200 -10.45 6.34 10.22
C ALA A 200 -9.63 5.12 10.65
N ALA A 201 -8.95 4.46 9.70
CA ALA A 201 -8.11 3.31 9.99
C ALA A 201 -6.89 3.68 10.86
N LEU A 202 -6.23 4.81 10.58
CA LEU A 202 -5.14 5.32 11.42
C LEU A 202 -5.64 5.67 12.83
N ALA A 203 -6.79 6.33 12.95
CA ALA A 203 -7.38 6.68 14.25
C ALA A 203 -7.69 5.42 15.08
N ALA A 204 -8.22 4.38 14.45
CA ALA A 204 -8.46 3.09 15.09
C ALA A 204 -7.15 2.43 15.58
N ALA A 205 -6.09 2.46 14.76
CA ALA A 205 -4.77 1.94 15.14
C ALA A 205 -4.16 2.71 16.33
N LEU A 206 -4.26 4.04 16.32
CA LEU A 206 -3.79 4.90 17.43
C LEU A 206 -4.55 4.59 18.73
N ALA A 207 -5.87 4.44 18.67
CA ALA A 207 -6.68 4.10 19.83
C ALA A 207 -6.32 2.71 20.38
N ALA A 208 -6.10 1.72 19.52
CA ALA A 208 -5.66 0.38 19.92
C ALA A 208 -4.27 0.39 20.58
N ALA A 209 -3.31 1.14 20.01
CA ALA A 209 -1.98 1.28 20.58
C ALA A 209 -2.00 1.96 21.96
N GLN A 210 -2.83 2.99 22.13
CA GLN A 210 -3.05 3.63 23.43
C GLN A 210 -3.68 2.66 24.44
N ALA A 211 -4.70 1.90 24.05
CA ALA A 211 -5.32 0.91 24.93
C ALA A 211 -4.31 -0.15 25.40
N ALA A 212 -3.46 -0.65 24.49
CA ALA A 212 -2.41 -1.61 24.82
C ALA A 212 -1.36 -1.04 25.79
N ALA A 213 -0.99 0.24 25.65
CA ALA A 213 -0.04 0.90 26.53
C ALA A 213 -0.59 1.06 27.97
N HIS A 214 -1.89 1.34 28.12
CA HIS A 214 -2.54 1.46 29.44
C HIS A 214 -2.85 0.10 30.09
N ALA A 215 -3.04 -0.96 29.30
CA ALA A 215 -3.33 -2.30 29.79
C ALA A 215 -2.09 -3.10 30.25
N THR A 216 -0.88 -2.60 29.95
CA THR A 216 0.35 -3.23 30.43
C THR A 216 0.53 -2.89 31.92
N PRO A 217 0.49 -3.86 32.86
CA PRO A 217 0.76 -3.57 34.26
C PRO A 217 2.17 -3.01 34.38
N LEU A 218 2.36 -2.00 35.22
CA LEU A 218 3.68 -1.56 35.66
C LEU A 218 4.38 -2.77 36.26
N ALA A 219 5.23 -3.45 35.50
CA ALA A 219 6.05 -4.54 36.00
C ALA A 219 6.81 -3.99 37.20
N ALA A 220 6.57 -4.60 38.37
CA ALA A 220 7.22 -4.22 39.61
C ALA A 220 8.74 -4.15 39.38
N ALA A 221 9.34 -3.03 39.81
CA ALA A 221 10.78 -2.84 39.74
C ALA A 221 11.49 -4.07 40.31
N PRO A 222 12.56 -4.58 39.65
CA PRO A 222 13.35 -5.63 40.26
C PRO A 222 13.96 -5.07 41.55
N SER A 223 13.59 -5.70 42.67
CA SER A 223 14.23 -5.49 43.97
C SER A 223 15.71 -5.77 43.84
N ALA A 224 16.53 -4.83 44.30
CA ALA A 224 17.98 -4.94 44.32
C ALA A 224 18.41 -6.11 45.20
N ALA A 225 18.95 -7.18 44.60
CA ALA A 225 19.77 -8.14 45.31
C ALA A 225 20.70 -8.93 44.37
N HIS A 226 21.99 -8.78 44.69
CA HIS A 226 23.13 -9.67 44.44
C HIS A 226 24.00 -9.47 43.19
N ALA A 227 25.25 -9.17 43.52
CA ALA A 227 26.39 -8.86 42.71
C ALA A 227 27.17 -10.11 42.28
N ALA A 228 28.09 -9.85 41.34
CA ALA A 228 29.45 -10.39 41.25
C ALA A 228 29.73 -11.57 40.28
N VAL A 229 30.56 -11.25 39.26
CA VAL A 229 31.77 -12.00 38.80
C VAL A 229 31.46 -13.23 37.90
N THR A 230 32.11 -13.52 36.75
CA THR A 230 33.45 -13.26 36.18
C THR A 230 33.42 -13.37 34.64
N ASP A 231 34.43 -12.76 34.04
CA ASP A 231 34.90 -12.82 32.66
C ASP A 231 35.43 -14.21 32.24
N ALA A 232 35.17 -14.65 31.00
CA ALA A 232 35.95 -15.68 30.30
C ALA A 232 35.61 -15.73 28.79
N ALA A 233 36.54 -15.25 27.97
CA ALA A 233 36.55 -15.39 26.53
C ALA A 233 36.86 -16.85 26.10
N VAL A 234 36.13 -17.36 25.10
CA VAL A 234 36.55 -18.53 24.29
C VAL A 234 36.31 -18.23 22.81
N THR A 235 37.43 -18.16 22.09
CA THR A 235 37.58 -18.17 20.64
C THR A 235 37.30 -19.56 20.05
N ALA A 236 36.46 -19.64 19.02
CA ALA A 236 36.54 -20.65 17.95
C ALA A 236 35.72 -20.22 16.71
N THR A 237 36.40 -20.12 15.56
CA THR A 237 35.84 -19.97 14.20
C THR A 237 35.86 -21.35 13.48
N PRO A 238 35.39 -21.50 12.21
CA PRO A 238 34.08 -22.03 11.88
C PRO A 238 34.15 -23.37 11.11
N SER A 239 33.04 -24.09 11.02
CA SER A 239 32.89 -25.19 10.05
C SER A 239 31.55 -25.06 9.32
N VAL A 240 31.63 -24.89 8.00
CA VAL A 240 30.52 -24.79 7.06
C VAL A 240 30.36 -26.16 6.39
N ALA A 241 29.14 -26.71 6.43
CA ALA A 241 28.73 -27.83 5.59
C ALA A 241 27.49 -27.41 4.77
N PRO A 242 27.36 -27.86 3.50
CA PRO A 242 26.36 -27.35 2.56
C PRO A 242 24.98 -27.97 2.81
N ILE A 243 23.93 -27.15 2.68
CA ILE A 243 22.53 -27.59 2.69
C ILE A 243 22.06 -27.74 1.23
N PRO A 244 21.51 -28.90 0.82
CA PRO A 244 20.99 -29.10 -0.52
C PRO A 244 19.67 -28.36 -0.76
N SER A 245 19.56 -27.83 -1.99
CA SER A 245 18.40 -27.18 -2.58
C SER A 245 17.28 -28.17 -2.89
N ALA A 246 16.09 -27.98 -2.31
CA ALA A 246 14.82 -28.46 -2.85
C ALA A 246 13.66 -27.72 -2.17
N VAL A 247 13.02 -26.80 -2.89
CA VAL A 247 11.75 -26.17 -2.49
C VAL A 247 10.60 -27.00 -3.09
N PRO A 248 9.68 -27.57 -2.29
CA PRO A 248 8.48 -28.18 -2.84
C PRO A 248 7.45 -27.11 -3.26
N ALA A 249 6.77 -27.35 -4.37
CA ALA A 249 5.72 -26.48 -4.90
C ALA A 249 4.51 -26.37 -3.94
N PRO A 250 3.85 -25.20 -3.82
CA PRO A 250 2.64 -25.07 -3.02
C PRO A 250 1.42 -25.70 -3.71
N PRO A 251 0.49 -26.31 -2.96
CA PRO A 251 -0.70 -26.94 -3.51
C PRO A 251 -1.73 -25.90 -4.01
N ALA A 252 -2.44 -26.25 -5.08
CA ALA A 252 -3.58 -25.51 -5.59
C ALA A 252 -4.83 -25.77 -4.73
N SER A 253 -5.45 -24.72 -4.17
CA SER A 253 -6.88 -24.47 -4.34
C SER A 253 -7.32 -23.22 -3.58
N CYS A 254 -8.00 -22.32 -4.30
CA CYS A 254 -8.94 -21.37 -3.72
C CYS A 254 -10.34 -21.91 -4.03
N VAL A 255 -11.05 -22.38 -3.00
CA VAL A 255 -12.48 -22.66 -3.10
C VAL A 255 -13.23 -21.45 -2.53
N PRO A 256 -14.02 -20.72 -3.33
CA PRO A 256 -14.89 -19.68 -2.78
C PRO A 256 -16.09 -20.33 -2.04
N PRO A 257 -16.63 -19.72 -0.97
CA PRO A 257 -17.85 -20.18 -0.35
C PRO A 257 -19.04 -20.05 -1.31
N ARG A 258 -19.90 -21.08 -1.36
CA ARG A 258 -21.15 -21.07 -2.13
C ARG A 258 -22.09 -19.99 -1.58
N VAL A 259 -22.45 -19.03 -2.43
CA VAL A 259 -23.56 -18.10 -2.19
C VAL A 259 -24.85 -18.79 -2.64
N PRO A 260 -25.91 -18.89 -1.81
CA PRO A 260 -27.18 -19.45 -2.23
C PRO A 260 -27.89 -18.52 -3.23
N PRO A 261 -28.69 -19.04 -4.17
CA PRO A 261 -29.36 -18.22 -5.17
C PRO A 261 -30.40 -17.31 -4.53
N LEU A 262 -30.40 -16.04 -4.94
CA LEU A 262 -31.47 -15.09 -4.66
C LEU A 262 -32.77 -15.59 -5.30
N ALA A 263 -33.82 -15.70 -4.49
CA ALA A 263 -35.17 -16.02 -4.93
C ALA A 263 -35.64 -14.96 -5.94
N GLY A 264 -36.08 -15.44 -7.11
CA GLY A 264 -36.58 -14.60 -8.19
C GLY A 264 -37.78 -13.77 -7.75
N ARG A 265 -37.74 -12.47 -8.02
CA ARG A 265 -38.94 -11.64 -8.09
C ARG A 265 -39.59 -11.84 -9.45
N ALA A 266 -40.82 -12.34 -9.42
CA ALA A 266 -41.70 -12.43 -10.56
C ALA A 266 -41.98 -11.03 -11.14
N ALA A 267 -41.99 -10.97 -12.47
CA ALA A 267 -42.51 -9.85 -13.23
C ALA A 267 -44.04 -9.77 -13.10
N ALA A 268 -44.54 -8.59 -12.75
CA ALA A 268 -45.81 -8.05 -13.23
C ALA A 268 -45.38 -6.83 -14.06
N GLY A 269 -45.80 -6.59 -15.30
CA GLY A 269 -46.92 -7.07 -16.07
C GLY A 269 -47.39 -5.84 -16.86
N GLU A 270 -47.23 -5.88 -18.18
CA GLU A 270 -48.08 -5.28 -19.23
C GLU A 270 -47.73 -5.97 -20.55
#